data_AF-A0A367FVW7-F1
#
_entry.id   AF-A0A367FVW7-F1
#
_cell.length_a   1.000
_cell.length_b   1.000
_cell.length_c   1.000
_cell.angle_alpha   90.00
_cell.angle_beta   90.00
_cell.angle_gamma   90.00
#
_symmetry.space_group_name_H-M   'P 1'
#
loop_
_entity.id
_entity.type
_entity.pdbx_description
1 polymer ?
#
loop_
_entity_poly.entity_id
_entity_poly.type
_entity_poly.pdbx_seq_one_letter_code
_entity_poly.pdbx_strand_id
1 'polypeptide(L)'
;MYYTQEQIDHANQADLVSFLQSQGEQLTRAGNEYRWKRHDSLTVRGNKWYRHSQSKGGGPVDFLMEFFGKSFTEAVELLTGEKGAAPPPDSPAPLSDFRLPPRSPTAEQVKRYLTETRRIDEDVTGFFISSGDIYEEAAHHNAVFVGRDESGIPRYAHQRGTAGSFRLDVKGSDKAFNFCYRGEGERLFVFEAPIDLLSFLCLFKKEWQKQSYLALGGVGEKALLRFLSDRPNIKTVYLCLDSDQAGNDACSRLVELMPEGLTVHRLIPLFKDWNEVQTRRGEIADGKYIREAIYGLKEPPQEETVEIIRMSEVDTQTVEWLWEPYIPFGKVTIVQGNPGEGKTTFALRLAAACTTGRELPNMKPLPPFNVIYQTAEDGLGDTVKPRLMEAEADLDRVLVIDEAKRELTLSDERIEKAITQNGARLIILDPIQAYMGEKTDMNRANEVRP
;
A
#
# COMPACT_ATOMS: atom_id res chain seq x y z
N MET A 1 -33.11 11.32 -3.15
CA MET A 1 -33.88 12.57 -3.34
C MET A 1 -34.03 12.80 -4.84
N TYR A 2 -35.15 13.37 -5.27
CA TYR A 2 -35.39 13.71 -6.67
C TYR A 2 -35.39 15.23 -6.85
N TYR A 3 -34.77 15.70 -7.92
CA TYR A 3 -34.78 17.10 -8.36
C TYR A 3 -35.59 17.21 -9.66
N THR A 4 -36.38 18.27 -9.81
CA THR A 4 -37.10 18.54 -11.06
C THR A 4 -36.13 18.94 -12.16
N GLN A 5 -36.53 18.82 -13.43
CA GLN A 5 -35.70 19.26 -14.56
C GLN A 5 -35.34 20.74 -14.44
N GLU A 6 -36.25 21.58 -13.95
CA GLU A 6 -36.00 23.01 -13.71
C GLU A 6 -34.89 23.24 -12.66
N GLN A 7 -34.87 22.44 -11.59
CA GLN A 7 -33.82 22.52 -10.56
C GLN A 7 -32.46 22.08 -11.12
N ILE A 8 -32.44 21.06 -11.97
CA ILE A 8 -31.23 20.57 -12.63
C ILE A 8 -30.73 21.60 -13.65
N ASP A 9 -31.62 22.24 -14.40
CA ASP A 9 -31.27 23.29 -15.36
C ASP A 9 -30.74 24.53 -14.64
N HIS A 10 -31.35 24.90 -13.51
CA HIS A 10 -30.87 25.97 -12.64
C HIS A 10 -29.48 25.67 -12.07
N ALA A 11 -29.24 24.45 -11.57
CA ALA A 11 -27.92 24.02 -11.11
C ALA A 11 -26.87 24.10 -12.23
N ASN A 12 -27.23 23.74 -13.46
CA ASN A 12 -26.32 23.83 -14.61
C ASN A 12 -26.08 25.25 -15.12
N GLN A 13 -26.85 26.23 -14.67
CA GLN A 13 -26.65 27.65 -14.94
C GLN A 13 -25.80 28.35 -13.86
N ALA A 14 -25.45 27.65 -12.78
CA ALA A 14 -24.69 28.20 -11.68
C ALA A 14 -23.32 28.76 -12.11
N ASP A 15 -22.94 29.89 -11.50
CA ASP A 15 -21.66 30.54 -11.75
C ASP A 15 -20.54 29.83 -10.97
N LEU A 16 -19.73 29.07 -11.70
CA LEU A 16 -18.59 28.33 -11.15
C LEU A 16 -17.49 29.23 -10.57
N VAL A 17 -17.30 30.44 -11.09
CA VAL A 17 -16.30 31.39 -10.59
C VAL A 17 -16.71 31.86 -9.21
N SER A 18 -17.98 32.26 -9.07
CA SER A 18 -18.55 32.70 -7.78
C SER A 18 -18.58 31.55 -6.76
N PHE A 19 -18.92 30.34 -7.21
CA PHE A 19 -18.89 29.15 -6.38
C PHE A 19 -17.48 28.89 -5.81
N LEU A 20 -16.46 28.80 -6.67
CA LEU A 20 -15.07 28.56 -6.26
C LEU A 20 -14.56 29.64 -5.31
N GLN A 21 -14.87 30.92 -5.57
CA GLN A 21 -14.52 32.01 -4.66
C GLN A 21 -15.17 31.85 -3.27
N SER A 22 -16.43 31.41 -3.22
CA SER A 22 -17.12 31.16 -1.93
C SER A 22 -16.52 29.99 -1.14
N GLN A 23 -15.88 29.04 -1.83
CA GLN A 23 -15.12 27.94 -1.21
C GLN A 23 -13.67 28.35 -0.85
N GLY A 24 -13.29 29.62 -1.01
CA GLY A 24 -11.95 30.12 -0.70
C GLY A 24 -10.88 29.77 -1.74
N GLU A 25 -11.28 29.31 -2.93
CA GLU A 25 -10.36 28.89 -3.98
C GLU A 25 -9.80 30.09 -4.77
N GLN A 26 -8.52 30.01 -5.13
CA GLN A 26 -7.83 31.10 -5.85
C GLN A 26 -7.95 30.95 -7.37
N LEU A 27 -8.52 31.96 -8.01
CA LEU A 27 -8.64 32.06 -9.47
C LEU A 27 -7.77 33.21 -10.00
N THR A 28 -7.04 32.95 -11.09
CA THR A 28 -6.31 33.98 -11.83
C THR A 28 -6.99 34.26 -13.15
N ARG A 29 -7.19 35.55 -13.47
CA ARG A 29 -7.82 35.95 -14.72
C ARG A 29 -6.83 35.81 -15.88
N ALA A 30 -7.22 35.11 -16.93
CA ALA A 30 -6.46 34.91 -18.15
C ALA A 30 -7.32 35.27 -19.36
N GLY A 31 -7.35 36.56 -19.72
CA GLY A 31 -8.22 37.08 -20.78
C GLY A 31 -9.71 37.01 -20.41
N ASN A 32 -10.48 36.26 -21.20
CA ASN A 32 -11.94 36.05 -21.01
C ASN A 32 -12.27 34.80 -20.18
N GLU A 33 -11.26 34.15 -19.60
CA GLU A 33 -11.40 32.93 -18.80
C GLU A 33 -10.70 33.09 -17.45
N TYR A 34 -11.07 32.24 -16.49
CA TYR A 34 -10.42 32.15 -15.18
C TYR A 34 -9.66 30.83 -15.09
N ARG A 35 -8.39 30.87 -14.68
CA ARG A 35 -7.60 29.68 -14.39
C ARG A 35 -7.66 29.40 -12.89
N TRP A 36 -7.95 28.15 -12.52
CA TRP A 36 -7.97 27.73 -11.13
C TRP A 36 -6.58 27.32 -10.67
N LYS A 37 -6.00 28.04 -9.70
CA LYS A 37 -4.60 27.82 -9.26
C LYS A 37 -4.36 26.43 -8.67
N ARG A 38 -5.38 25.81 -8.07
CA ARG A 38 -5.27 24.44 -7.56
C ARG A 38 -5.08 23.43 -8.70
N HIS A 39 -5.41 23.82 -9.93
CA HIS A 39 -5.39 22.94 -11.08
C HIS A 39 -4.95 23.69 -12.35
N ASP A 40 -3.64 23.76 -12.59
CA ASP A 40 -3.00 24.62 -13.61
C ASP A 40 -3.50 24.46 -15.06
N SER A 41 -4.06 23.29 -15.38
CA SER A 41 -4.61 22.99 -16.70
C SER A 41 -6.13 23.20 -16.82
N LEU A 42 -6.80 23.71 -15.77
CA LEU A 42 -8.25 23.93 -15.75
C LEU A 42 -8.58 25.42 -15.92
N THR A 43 -9.40 25.72 -16.92
CA THR A 43 -9.99 27.04 -17.12
C THR A 43 -11.50 26.98 -16.97
N VAL A 44 -12.08 28.08 -16.50
CA VAL A 44 -13.51 28.30 -16.34
C VAL A 44 -13.89 29.49 -17.22
N ARG A 45 -14.88 29.29 -18.09
CA ARG A 45 -15.44 30.31 -18.98
C ARG A 45 -16.95 30.31 -18.86
N GLY A 46 -17.49 31.36 -18.24
CA GLY A 46 -18.92 31.41 -17.87
C GLY A 46 -19.26 30.30 -16.88
N ASN A 47 -20.30 29.51 -17.17
CA ASN A 47 -20.71 28.36 -16.37
C ASN A 47 -20.08 27.03 -16.80
N LYS A 48 -19.07 27.04 -17.69
CA LYS A 48 -18.41 25.83 -18.17
C LYS A 48 -16.96 25.80 -17.75
N TRP A 49 -16.47 24.59 -17.47
CA TRP A 49 -15.06 24.34 -17.20
C TRP A 49 -14.45 23.48 -18.30
N TYR A 50 -13.15 23.63 -18.50
CA TYR A 50 -12.38 22.85 -19.45
C TYR A 50 -10.98 22.55 -18.89
N ARG A 51 -10.57 21.28 -18.96
CA ARG A 51 -9.25 20.81 -18.56
C ARG A 51 -8.42 20.49 -19.80
N HIS A 52 -7.46 21.36 -20.10
CA HIS A 52 -6.61 21.27 -21.28
C HIS A 52 -5.72 20.02 -21.32
N SER A 53 -5.28 19.51 -20.16
CA SER A 53 -4.44 18.31 -20.08
C SER A 53 -5.16 17.03 -20.50
N GLN A 54 -6.49 17.01 -20.47
CA GLN A 54 -7.30 15.80 -20.73
C GLN A 54 -8.37 16.01 -21.82
N SER A 55 -8.41 17.20 -22.43
CA SER A 55 -9.44 17.57 -23.42
C SER A 55 -10.87 17.26 -22.96
N LYS A 56 -11.16 17.50 -21.68
CA LYS A 56 -12.44 17.22 -21.02
C LYS A 56 -13.03 18.53 -20.48
N GLY A 57 -14.33 18.71 -20.62
CA GLY A 57 -15.05 19.84 -20.04
C GLY A 57 -16.50 19.48 -19.75
N GLY A 58 -17.19 20.32 -18.99
CA GLY A 58 -18.55 20.05 -18.52
C GLY A 58 -19.24 21.27 -17.92
N GLY A 59 -20.45 21.04 -17.42
CA GLY A 59 -21.22 22.04 -16.68
C GLY A 59 -20.87 22.09 -15.19
N PRO A 60 -21.55 22.95 -14.41
CA PRO A 60 -21.33 23.11 -12.98
C PRO A 60 -21.58 21.83 -12.17
N VAL A 61 -22.61 21.06 -12.50
CA VAL A 61 -22.91 19.80 -11.80
C VAL A 61 -21.79 18.78 -12.02
N ASP A 62 -21.35 18.59 -13.27
CA ASP A 62 -20.23 17.72 -13.61
C ASP A 62 -18.94 18.16 -12.92
N PHE A 63 -18.73 19.48 -12.75
CA PHE A 63 -17.57 20.04 -12.07
C PHE A 63 -17.50 19.59 -10.60
N LEU A 64 -18.61 19.69 -9.86
CA LEU A 64 -18.64 19.29 -8.45
C LEU A 64 -18.51 17.77 -8.31
N MET A 65 -19.10 17.00 -9.23
CA MET A 65 -18.96 15.56 -9.23
C MET A 65 -17.51 15.14 -9.47
N GLU A 66 -16.83 15.78 -10.42
CA GLU A 66 -15.47 15.44 -10.80
C GLU A 66 -14.41 15.93 -9.79
N PHE A 67 -14.48 17.19 -9.36
CA PHE A 67 -13.40 17.83 -8.57
C PHE A 67 -13.67 17.89 -7.07
N PHE A 68 -14.94 17.76 -6.65
CA PHE A 68 -15.33 17.76 -5.24
C PHE A 68 -15.88 16.41 -4.76
N GLY A 69 -15.88 15.38 -5.64
CA GLY A 69 -16.30 14.02 -5.32
C GLY A 69 -17.76 13.91 -4.87
N LYS A 70 -18.61 14.87 -5.25
CA LYS A 70 -20.01 14.92 -4.84
C LYS A 70 -20.86 13.99 -5.70
N SER A 71 -21.88 13.39 -5.09
CA SER A 71 -22.96 12.75 -5.86
C SER A 71 -23.78 13.79 -6.63
N PHE A 72 -24.52 13.37 -7.66
CA PHE A 72 -25.39 14.26 -8.43
C PHE A 72 -26.35 15.07 -7.55
N THR A 73 -26.98 14.42 -6.57
CA THR A 73 -27.92 15.08 -5.66
C THR A 73 -27.24 16.10 -4.75
N GLU A 74 -26.05 15.79 -4.23
CA GLU A 74 -25.28 16.75 -3.43
C GLU A 74 -24.78 17.92 -4.26
N ALA A 75 -24.38 17.68 -5.52
CA ALA A 75 -23.94 18.73 -6.42
C ALA A 75 -25.08 19.71 -6.74
N VAL A 76 -26.29 19.21 -7.00
CA VAL A 76 -27.48 20.06 -7.22
C VAL A 76 -27.86 20.84 -5.96
N GLU A 77 -27.88 20.20 -4.78
CA GLU A 77 -28.14 20.88 -3.49
C GLU A 77 -27.14 22.00 -3.24
N LEU A 78 -25.86 21.75 -3.48
CA LEU A 78 -24.79 22.68 -3.15
C LEU A 78 -24.69 23.85 -4.14
N LEU A 79 -25.13 23.68 -5.39
CA LEU A 79 -25.19 24.73 -6.40
C LEU A 79 -26.45 25.60 -6.30
N THR A 80 -27.58 25.03 -5.87
CA THR A 80 -28.88 25.72 -5.84
C THR A 80 -29.33 26.14 -4.45
N GLY A 81 -28.80 25.50 -3.40
CA GLY A 81 -29.29 25.63 -2.02
C GLY A 81 -30.61 24.89 -1.76
N GLU A 82 -31.14 24.15 -2.74
CA GLU A 82 -32.44 23.50 -2.66
C GLU A 82 -32.30 22.02 -2.27
N LYS A 83 -33.10 21.58 -1.28
CA LYS A 83 -33.18 20.18 -0.89
C LYS A 83 -34.12 19.42 -1.81
N GLY A 84 -33.66 18.30 -2.37
CA GLY A 84 -34.47 17.46 -3.24
C GLY A 84 -35.64 16.81 -2.49
N ALA A 85 -36.73 16.52 -3.21
CA ALA A 85 -37.91 15.90 -2.61
C ALA A 85 -37.69 14.41 -2.33
N ALA A 86 -38.42 13.85 -1.35
CA ALA A 86 -38.52 12.42 -1.17
C ALA A 86 -39.23 11.79 -2.40
N PRO A 87 -38.75 10.64 -2.92
CA PRO A 87 -39.39 10.00 -4.06
C PRO A 87 -40.83 9.58 -3.71
N PRO A 88 -41.78 9.61 -4.66
CA PRO A 88 -43.07 8.95 -4.49
C PRO A 88 -42.85 7.45 -4.15
N PRO A 89 -43.69 6.84 -3.29
CA PRO A 89 -43.50 5.45 -2.86
C PRO A 89 -43.45 4.40 -4.00
N ASP A 90 -43.87 4.76 -5.21
CA ASP A 90 -44.03 3.84 -6.36
C ASP A 90 -43.27 4.27 -7.63
N SER A 91 -42.21 5.09 -7.54
CA SER A 91 -41.35 5.31 -8.71
C SER A 91 -40.21 4.30 -8.74
N PRO A 92 -40.22 3.28 -9.64
CA PRO A 92 -39.04 2.47 -9.87
C PRO A 92 -37.89 3.39 -10.28
N ALA A 93 -36.69 3.15 -9.73
CA ALA A 93 -35.48 3.85 -10.14
C ALA A 93 -35.43 3.92 -11.68
N PRO A 94 -35.03 5.06 -12.29
CA PRO A 94 -35.08 5.21 -13.74
C PRO A 94 -34.33 4.04 -14.37
N LEU A 95 -35.08 3.15 -15.02
CA LEU A 95 -34.54 2.04 -15.79
C LEU A 95 -33.59 2.68 -16.79
N SER A 96 -32.30 2.35 -16.71
CA SER A 96 -31.35 2.77 -17.74
C SER A 96 -31.95 2.41 -19.10
N ASP A 97 -32.02 3.36 -20.02
CA ASP A 97 -32.42 3.18 -21.43
C ASP A 97 -31.56 2.16 -22.20
N PHE A 98 -30.61 1.51 -21.52
CA PHE A 98 -29.79 0.44 -22.05
C PHE A 98 -30.64 -0.69 -22.63
N ARG A 99 -30.35 -1.02 -23.88
CA ARG A 99 -30.90 -2.16 -24.60
C ARG A 99 -29.78 -2.78 -25.41
N LEU A 100 -29.68 -4.10 -25.36
CA LEU A 100 -28.78 -4.83 -26.23
C LEU A 100 -29.19 -4.64 -27.71
N PRO A 101 -28.23 -4.41 -28.62
CA PRO A 101 -28.51 -4.40 -30.05
C PRO A 101 -29.19 -5.69 -30.52
N PRO A 102 -30.10 -5.64 -31.50
CA PRO A 102 -30.77 -6.82 -32.04
C PRO A 102 -29.76 -7.89 -32.49
N ARG A 103 -30.02 -9.15 -32.14
CA ARG A 103 -29.16 -10.28 -32.53
C ARG A 103 -29.41 -10.67 -33.98
N SER A 104 -28.33 -10.92 -34.72
CA SER A 104 -28.38 -11.60 -36.01
C SER A 104 -28.88 -13.05 -35.81
N PRO A 105 -29.64 -13.62 -36.76
CA PRO A 105 -30.04 -15.04 -36.72
C PRO A 105 -28.84 -16.00 -36.74
N THR A 106 -27.70 -15.54 -37.26
CA THR A 106 -26.46 -16.30 -37.37
C THR A 106 -25.33 -15.58 -36.64
N ALA A 107 -24.28 -16.32 -36.24
CA ALA A 107 -23.05 -15.73 -35.67
C ALA A 107 -21.83 -15.96 -36.57
N GLU A 108 -22.04 -16.26 -37.86
CA GLU A 108 -20.98 -16.68 -38.78
C GLU A 108 -19.92 -15.59 -38.99
N GLN A 109 -20.32 -14.32 -39.13
CA GLN A 109 -19.41 -13.24 -39.42
C GLN A 109 -18.55 -12.90 -38.20
N VAL A 110 -19.16 -12.89 -37.00
CA VAL A 110 -18.43 -12.70 -35.74
C VAL A 110 -17.53 -13.89 -35.45
N LYS A 111 -18.00 -15.12 -35.67
CA LYS A 111 -17.20 -16.32 -35.49
C LYS A 111 -15.97 -16.29 -36.40
N ARG A 112 -16.15 -16.02 -37.69
CA ARG A 112 -15.06 -15.85 -38.67
C ARG A 112 -14.09 -14.76 -38.26
N TYR A 113 -14.60 -13.62 -37.81
CA TYR A 113 -13.77 -12.52 -37.34
C TYR A 113 -12.90 -12.94 -36.15
N LEU A 114 -13.48 -13.57 -35.13
CA LEU A 114 -12.74 -13.99 -33.94
C LEU A 114 -11.71 -15.08 -34.26
N THR A 115 -12.06 -16.08 -35.08
CA THR A 115 -11.19 -17.24 -35.32
C THR A 115 -10.19 -17.01 -36.45
N GLU A 116 -10.59 -16.44 -37.57
CA GLU A 116 -9.71 -16.23 -38.73
C GLU A 116 -8.91 -14.94 -38.63
N THR A 117 -9.55 -13.84 -38.21
CA THR A 117 -8.90 -12.51 -38.16
C THR A 117 -8.15 -12.31 -36.84
N ARG A 118 -8.79 -12.60 -35.70
CA ARG A 118 -8.21 -12.39 -34.37
C ARG A 118 -7.49 -13.61 -33.81
N ARG A 119 -7.53 -14.75 -34.52
CA ARG A 119 -6.89 -16.02 -34.14
C ARG A 119 -7.27 -16.49 -32.73
N ILE A 120 -8.50 -16.21 -32.30
CA ILE A 120 -9.06 -16.76 -31.07
C ILE A 120 -9.50 -18.19 -31.35
N ASP A 121 -9.05 -19.13 -30.51
CA ASP A 121 -9.34 -20.54 -30.72
C ASP A 121 -10.87 -20.83 -30.66
N GLU A 122 -11.31 -21.84 -31.42
CA GLU A 122 -12.72 -22.20 -31.63
C GLU A 122 -13.45 -22.59 -30.34
N ASP A 123 -12.76 -23.22 -29.39
CA ASP A 123 -13.30 -23.60 -28.09
C ASP A 123 -13.63 -22.38 -27.22
N VAL A 124 -12.74 -21.40 -27.17
CA VAL A 124 -12.95 -20.13 -26.46
C VAL A 124 -14.07 -19.32 -27.14
N THR A 125 -14.01 -19.17 -28.46
CA THR A 125 -15.03 -18.45 -29.24
C THR A 125 -16.40 -19.10 -29.08
N GLY A 126 -16.47 -20.42 -29.24
CA GLY A 126 -17.70 -21.19 -29.09
C GLY A 126 -18.31 -21.08 -27.70
N PHE A 127 -17.48 -21.10 -26.65
CA PHE A 127 -17.93 -20.93 -25.27
C PHE A 127 -18.69 -19.61 -25.08
N PHE A 128 -18.07 -18.46 -25.38
CA PHE A 128 -18.68 -17.15 -25.14
C PHE A 128 -19.85 -16.82 -26.08
N ILE A 129 -19.88 -17.41 -27.29
CA ILE A 129 -21.06 -17.31 -28.16
C ILE A 129 -22.22 -18.14 -27.57
N SER A 130 -21.95 -19.35 -27.10
CA SER A 130 -22.99 -20.24 -26.53
C SER A 130 -23.59 -19.69 -25.23
N SER A 131 -22.79 -19.03 -24.39
CA SER A 131 -23.27 -18.34 -23.19
C SER A 131 -24.04 -17.06 -23.52
N GLY A 132 -23.90 -16.56 -24.76
CA GLY A 132 -24.51 -15.32 -25.21
C GLY A 132 -23.84 -14.07 -24.63
N ASP A 133 -22.61 -14.20 -24.14
CA ASP A 133 -21.75 -13.08 -23.71
C ASP A 133 -21.06 -12.43 -24.90
N ILE A 134 -20.92 -13.15 -26.01
CA ILE A 134 -20.55 -12.60 -27.32
C ILE A 134 -21.64 -12.96 -28.32
N TYR A 135 -22.06 -12.01 -29.14
CA TYR A 135 -22.99 -12.30 -30.24
C TYR A 135 -22.79 -11.35 -31.43
N GLU A 136 -23.43 -11.70 -32.55
CA GLU A 136 -23.43 -10.89 -33.77
C GLU A 136 -24.65 -9.98 -33.83
N GLU A 137 -24.41 -8.68 -34.03
CA GLU A 137 -25.45 -7.67 -34.16
C GLU A 137 -26.05 -7.64 -35.58
N ALA A 138 -27.37 -7.50 -35.68
CA ALA A 138 -28.12 -7.76 -36.90
C ALA A 138 -27.90 -6.76 -38.05
N ALA A 139 -27.72 -5.46 -37.78
CA ALA A 139 -27.70 -4.45 -38.84
C ALA A 139 -26.33 -4.32 -39.52
N HIS A 140 -25.24 -4.49 -38.76
CA HIS A 140 -23.88 -4.28 -39.27
C HIS A 140 -22.94 -5.45 -39.04
N HIS A 141 -23.43 -6.57 -38.48
CA HIS A 141 -22.63 -7.75 -38.17
C HIS A 141 -21.44 -7.45 -37.26
N ASN A 142 -21.60 -6.50 -36.33
CA ASN A 142 -20.60 -6.20 -35.32
C ASN A 142 -20.54 -7.32 -34.27
N ALA A 143 -19.36 -7.58 -33.73
CA ALA A 143 -19.20 -8.40 -32.53
C ALA A 143 -19.62 -7.57 -31.31
N VAL A 144 -20.59 -8.08 -30.55
CA VAL A 144 -21.06 -7.46 -29.31
C VAL A 144 -20.53 -8.25 -28.13
N PHE A 145 -19.78 -7.60 -27.25
CA PHE A 145 -19.29 -8.15 -25.99
C PHE A 145 -20.15 -7.65 -24.85
N VAL A 146 -20.89 -8.54 -24.20
CA VAL A 146 -21.90 -8.24 -23.20
C VAL A 146 -21.28 -8.32 -21.81
N GLY A 147 -21.54 -7.31 -21.00
CA GLY A 147 -21.20 -7.29 -19.60
C GLY A 147 -22.45 -7.38 -18.73
N ARG A 148 -22.39 -8.21 -17.68
CA ARG A 148 -23.53 -8.60 -16.85
C ARG A 148 -23.26 -8.33 -15.38
N ASP A 149 -24.32 -8.03 -14.65
CA ASP A 149 -24.28 -8.03 -13.18
C ASP A 149 -24.29 -9.46 -12.61
N GLU A 150 -24.21 -9.59 -11.28
CA GLU A 150 -24.19 -10.89 -10.58
C GLU A 150 -25.44 -11.74 -10.82
N SER A 151 -26.57 -11.11 -11.13
CA SER A 151 -27.82 -11.81 -11.45
C SER A 151 -27.89 -12.29 -12.90
N GLY A 152 -26.84 -12.03 -13.69
CA GLY A 152 -26.77 -12.36 -15.11
C GLY A 152 -27.48 -11.38 -16.02
N ILE A 153 -27.97 -10.25 -15.50
CA ILE A 153 -28.67 -9.23 -16.30
C ILE A 153 -27.64 -8.40 -17.06
N PRO A 154 -27.79 -8.23 -18.39
CA PRO A 154 -26.94 -7.33 -19.17
C PRO A 154 -27.05 -5.89 -18.68
N ARG A 155 -25.90 -5.28 -18.36
CA ARG A 155 -25.77 -3.86 -17.97
C ARG A 155 -24.84 -3.07 -18.88
N TYR A 156 -24.05 -3.76 -19.70
CA TYR A 156 -23.06 -3.17 -20.59
C TYR A 156 -23.00 -3.94 -21.90
N ALA A 157 -22.71 -3.25 -23.00
CA ALA A 157 -22.33 -3.89 -24.25
C ALA A 157 -21.32 -3.04 -25.03
N HIS A 158 -20.27 -3.69 -25.52
CA HIS A 158 -19.29 -3.10 -26.41
C HIS A 158 -19.42 -3.67 -27.82
N GLN A 159 -19.54 -2.82 -28.83
CA GLN A 159 -19.58 -3.22 -30.23
C GLN A 159 -18.21 -3.06 -30.88
N ARG A 160 -17.79 -4.06 -31.64
CA ARG A 160 -16.57 -4.08 -32.45
C ARG A 160 -16.88 -4.46 -33.89
N GLY A 161 -16.43 -3.66 -34.84
CA GLY A 161 -16.54 -3.95 -36.26
C GLY A 161 -15.79 -5.22 -36.67
N THR A 162 -16.43 -6.05 -37.48
CA THR A 162 -15.85 -7.30 -38.03
C THR A 162 -15.07 -7.08 -39.32
N ALA A 163 -15.32 -5.98 -40.04
CA ALA A 163 -14.65 -5.63 -41.30
C ALA A 163 -13.83 -4.33 -41.23
N GLY A 164 -13.72 -3.70 -40.05
CA GLY A 164 -13.07 -2.39 -39.89
C GLY A 164 -12.66 -2.07 -38.45
N SER A 165 -12.32 -0.81 -38.19
CA SER A 165 -11.82 -0.34 -36.89
C SER A 165 -12.91 0.16 -35.93
N PHE A 166 -14.19 0.06 -36.33
CA PHE A 166 -15.34 0.54 -35.55
C PHE A 166 -15.31 -0.06 -34.14
N ARG A 167 -15.49 0.79 -33.12
CA ARG A 167 -15.65 0.41 -31.72
C ARG A 167 -16.55 1.42 -31.02
N LEU A 168 -17.54 0.95 -30.27
CA LEU A 168 -18.49 1.81 -29.58
C LEU A 168 -19.15 1.09 -28.41
N ASP A 169 -19.23 1.75 -27.25
CA ASP A 169 -20.08 1.29 -26.15
C ASP A 169 -21.55 1.60 -26.48
N VAL A 170 -22.44 0.63 -26.32
CA VAL A 170 -23.88 0.80 -26.57
C VAL A 170 -24.44 1.86 -25.63
N LYS A 171 -25.32 2.72 -26.15
CA LYS A 171 -25.94 3.80 -25.37
C LYS A 171 -26.59 3.27 -24.09
N GLY A 172 -26.32 3.94 -22.97
CA GLY A 172 -26.84 3.57 -21.66
C GLY A 172 -26.03 2.47 -20.94
N SER A 173 -24.95 1.96 -21.54
CA SER A 173 -24.09 0.96 -20.89
C SER A 173 -23.47 1.49 -19.59
N ASP A 174 -23.52 0.68 -18.54
CA ASP A 174 -22.85 0.94 -17.27
C ASP A 174 -21.43 0.34 -17.28
N LYS A 175 -20.42 1.22 -17.23
CA LYS A 175 -19.00 0.84 -17.23
C LYS A 175 -18.53 0.11 -15.97
N ALA A 176 -19.38 -0.04 -14.96
CA ALA A 176 -19.10 -0.88 -13.79
C ALA A 176 -19.22 -2.38 -14.12
N PHE A 177 -19.95 -2.75 -15.17
CA PHE A 177 -20.31 -4.13 -15.48
C PHE A 177 -19.77 -4.59 -16.82
N ASN A 178 -18.53 -4.23 -17.16
CA ASN A 178 -17.94 -4.59 -18.45
C ASN A 178 -17.85 -6.10 -18.70
N PHE A 179 -17.48 -6.46 -19.93
CA PHE A 179 -17.27 -7.85 -20.34
C PHE A 179 -16.29 -8.57 -19.39
N CYS A 180 -16.73 -9.68 -18.81
CA CYS A 180 -15.95 -10.46 -17.86
C CYS A 180 -16.37 -11.93 -17.88
N TYR A 181 -15.50 -12.76 -17.32
CA TYR A 181 -15.79 -14.14 -16.95
C TYR A 181 -15.53 -14.32 -15.45
N ARG A 182 -16.46 -14.97 -14.75
CA ARG A 182 -16.47 -15.13 -13.31
C ARG A 182 -16.24 -16.60 -12.93
N GLY A 183 -14.99 -16.97 -12.65
CA GLY A 183 -14.61 -18.28 -12.12
C GLY A 183 -14.80 -18.38 -10.60
N GLU A 184 -14.56 -19.56 -10.02
CA GLU A 184 -14.68 -19.80 -8.56
C GLU A 184 -13.39 -19.52 -7.78
N GLY A 185 -12.26 -19.42 -8.48
CA GLY A 185 -10.94 -19.23 -7.90
C GLY A 185 -10.71 -17.83 -7.34
N GLU A 186 -9.56 -17.68 -6.71
CA GLU A 186 -9.16 -16.48 -5.97
C GLU A 186 -8.33 -15.49 -6.81
N ARG A 187 -8.13 -15.76 -8.11
CA ARG A 187 -7.32 -14.93 -9.00
C ARG A 187 -8.17 -14.21 -10.04
N LEU A 188 -7.85 -12.94 -10.24
CA LEU A 188 -8.45 -12.09 -11.26
C LEU A 188 -7.37 -11.61 -12.25
N PHE A 189 -7.62 -11.79 -13.55
CA PHE A 189 -6.79 -11.24 -14.62
C PHE A 189 -7.53 -10.08 -15.30
N VAL A 190 -6.88 -8.93 -15.43
CA VAL A 190 -7.52 -7.66 -15.85
C VAL A 190 -6.88 -7.18 -17.15
N PHE A 191 -7.69 -6.95 -18.19
CA PHE A 191 -7.25 -6.61 -19.55
C PHE A 191 -7.84 -5.28 -20.01
N GLU A 192 -7.20 -4.64 -20.98
CA GLU A 192 -7.70 -3.38 -21.55
C GLU A 192 -8.99 -3.60 -22.35
N ALA A 193 -9.01 -4.64 -23.19
CA ALA A 193 -10.13 -4.94 -24.07
C ALA A 193 -10.55 -6.43 -24.06
N PRO A 194 -11.79 -6.74 -24.49
CA PRO A 194 -12.26 -8.12 -24.57
C PRO A 194 -11.41 -9.03 -25.46
N ILE A 195 -10.86 -8.52 -26.56
CA ILE A 195 -10.05 -9.33 -27.48
C ILE A 195 -8.75 -9.78 -26.82
N ASP A 196 -8.13 -8.94 -25.99
CA ASP A 196 -6.91 -9.27 -25.25
C ASP A 196 -7.18 -10.35 -24.20
N LEU A 197 -8.30 -10.24 -23.49
CA LEU A 197 -8.78 -11.27 -22.58
C LEU A 197 -8.90 -12.62 -23.30
N LEU A 198 -9.63 -12.67 -24.44
CA LEU A 198 -9.80 -13.91 -25.20
C LEU A 198 -8.47 -14.46 -25.74
N SER A 199 -7.57 -13.57 -26.15
CA SER A 199 -6.24 -13.93 -26.64
C SER A 199 -5.41 -14.57 -25.53
N PHE A 200 -5.46 -14.01 -24.31
CA PHE A 200 -4.81 -14.58 -23.13
C PHE A 200 -5.34 -15.98 -22.80
N LEU A 201 -6.66 -16.20 -22.88
CA LEU A 201 -7.24 -17.53 -22.67
C LEU A 201 -6.69 -18.58 -23.67
N CYS A 202 -6.42 -18.17 -24.92
CA CYS A 202 -5.84 -19.06 -25.92
C CYS A 202 -4.38 -19.42 -25.60
N LEU A 203 -3.63 -18.48 -25.02
CA LEU A 203 -2.23 -18.67 -24.62
C LEU A 203 -2.10 -19.49 -23.33
N PHE A 204 -3.05 -19.36 -22.40
CA PHE A 204 -3.01 -19.98 -21.06
C PHE A 204 -4.26 -20.82 -20.79
N LYS A 205 -4.49 -21.87 -21.59
CA LYS A 205 -5.72 -22.68 -21.54
C LYS A 205 -5.91 -23.53 -20.28
N LYS A 206 -4.84 -23.85 -19.56
CA LYS A 206 -4.91 -24.82 -18.46
C LYS A 206 -5.81 -24.29 -17.34
N GLU A 207 -6.95 -24.96 -17.15
CA GLU A 207 -7.94 -24.67 -16.10
C GLU A 207 -8.38 -23.20 -16.05
N TRP A 208 -8.44 -22.53 -17.21
CA TRP A 208 -8.74 -21.11 -17.29
C TRP A 208 -10.10 -20.78 -16.63
N GLN A 209 -11.10 -21.66 -16.81
CA GLN A 209 -12.44 -21.53 -16.23
C GLN A 209 -12.47 -21.46 -14.69
N LYS A 210 -11.40 -21.89 -14.00
CA LYS A 210 -11.33 -21.73 -12.55
C LYS A 210 -11.11 -20.27 -12.15
N GLN A 211 -10.45 -19.46 -12.99
CA GLN A 211 -10.06 -18.09 -12.64
C GLN A 211 -11.06 -17.07 -13.17
N SER A 212 -10.96 -15.84 -12.67
CA SER A 212 -11.77 -14.72 -13.14
C SER A 212 -11.00 -13.84 -14.12
N TYR A 213 -11.69 -13.28 -15.11
CA TYR A 213 -11.11 -12.42 -16.14
C TYR A 213 -12.01 -11.21 -16.37
N LEU A 214 -11.44 -10.02 -16.49
CA LEU A 214 -12.18 -8.77 -16.66
C LEU A 214 -11.56 -7.92 -17.75
N ALA A 215 -12.37 -7.41 -18.68
CA ALA A 215 -11.97 -6.38 -19.63
C ALA A 215 -12.45 -5.00 -19.16
N LEU A 216 -11.55 -4.02 -19.08
CA LEU A 216 -11.84 -2.68 -18.57
C LEU A 216 -12.49 -1.74 -19.59
N GLY A 217 -12.51 -2.11 -20.88
CA GLY A 217 -13.07 -1.26 -21.94
C GLY A 217 -12.26 0.03 -22.11
N GLY A 218 -10.93 -0.11 -22.08
CA GLY A 218 -9.95 0.97 -21.97
C GLY A 218 -9.22 0.92 -20.63
N VAL A 219 -8.82 2.08 -20.11
CA VAL A 219 -7.99 2.20 -18.88
C VAL A 219 -8.78 2.62 -17.63
N GLY A 220 -10.10 2.45 -17.61
CA GLY A 220 -10.96 2.90 -16.52
C GLY A 220 -10.96 1.97 -15.29
N GLU A 221 -11.13 2.53 -14.09
CA GLU A 221 -11.12 1.81 -12.81
C GLU A 221 -12.48 1.23 -12.40
N LYS A 222 -13.59 1.79 -12.92
CA LYS A 222 -14.96 1.48 -12.42
C LYS A 222 -15.28 -0.01 -12.46
N ALA A 223 -14.98 -0.68 -13.57
CA ALA A 223 -15.25 -2.10 -13.74
C ALA A 223 -14.45 -2.94 -12.74
N LEU A 224 -13.19 -2.59 -12.50
CA LEU A 224 -12.32 -3.30 -11.57
C LEU A 224 -12.83 -3.19 -10.13
N LEU A 225 -13.10 -1.96 -9.67
CA LEU A 225 -13.54 -1.74 -8.29
C LEU A 225 -14.89 -2.40 -8.04
N ARG A 226 -15.80 -2.34 -9.01
CA ARG A 226 -17.08 -3.05 -8.92
C ARG A 226 -16.86 -4.56 -8.86
N PHE A 227 -16.03 -5.13 -9.72
CA PHE A 227 -15.75 -6.57 -9.74
C PHE A 227 -15.15 -7.06 -8.42
N LEU A 228 -14.20 -6.32 -7.85
CA LEU A 228 -13.58 -6.67 -6.57
C LEU A 228 -14.58 -6.55 -5.40
N SER A 229 -15.46 -5.56 -5.43
CA SER A 229 -16.55 -5.43 -4.44
C SER A 229 -17.55 -6.58 -4.51
N ASP A 230 -17.89 -7.02 -5.72
CA ASP A 230 -18.76 -8.17 -5.99
C ASP A 230 -18.08 -9.50 -5.58
N ARG A 231 -16.75 -9.55 -5.65
CA ARG A 231 -15.96 -10.77 -5.43
C ARG A 231 -14.92 -10.62 -4.30
N PRO A 232 -15.36 -10.63 -3.03
CA PRO A 232 -14.45 -10.55 -1.89
C PRO A 232 -13.53 -11.77 -1.75
N ASN A 233 -13.80 -12.86 -2.49
CA ASN A 233 -12.97 -14.06 -2.51
C ASN A 233 -11.66 -13.91 -3.31
N ILE A 234 -11.51 -12.84 -4.10
CA ILE A 234 -10.29 -12.56 -4.86
C ILE A 234 -9.19 -12.15 -3.90
N LYS A 235 -8.03 -12.80 -4.00
CA LYS A 235 -6.81 -12.48 -3.22
C LYS A 235 -5.67 -11.98 -4.09
N THR A 236 -5.62 -12.39 -5.35
CA THR A 236 -4.55 -12.04 -6.28
C THR A 236 -5.10 -11.42 -7.55
N VAL A 237 -4.58 -10.25 -7.92
CA VAL A 237 -4.93 -9.55 -9.17
C VAL A 237 -3.71 -9.49 -10.09
N TYR A 238 -3.89 -9.90 -11.34
CA TYR A 238 -2.90 -9.78 -12.40
C TYR A 238 -3.35 -8.70 -13.39
N LEU A 239 -2.68 -7.56 -13.37
CA LEU A 239 -2.86 -6.50 -14.37
C LEU A 239 -2.17 -6.90 -15.67
N CYS A 240 -2.97 -7.09 -16.71
CA CYS A 240 -2.58 -7.57 -18.04
C CYS A 240 -2.95 -6.52 -19.11
N LEU A 241 -2.83 -5.24 -18.77
CA LEU A 241 -3.04 -4.11 -19.68
C LEU A 241 -1.95 -4.05 -20.78
N ASP A 242 -2.21 -3.26 -21.81
CA ASP A 242 -1.30 -3.04 -22.94
C ASP A 242 0.08 -2.57 -22.46
N SER A 243 1.10 -2.89 -23.26
CA SER A 243 2.50 -2.60 -22.92
C SER A 243 2.96 -1.19 -23.28
N ASP A 244 2.02 -0.32 -23.68
CA ASP A 244 2.25 1.08 -24.04
C ASP A 244 2.16 2.02 -22.81
N GLN A 245 2.42 3.31 -23.03
CA GLN A 245 2.44 4.29 -21.94
C GLN A 245 1.09 4.39 -21.23
N ALA A 246 -0.02 4.33 -21.96
CA ALA A 246 -1.35 4.45 -21.37
C ALA A 246 -1.67 3.25 -20.47
N GLY A 247 -1.35 2.03 -20.93
CA GLY A 247 -1.48 0.83 -20.12
C GLY A 247 -0.55 0.83 -18.90
N ASN A 248 0.67 1.36 -19.04
CA ASN A 248 1.61 1.54 -17.93
C ASN A 248 1.09 2.48 -16.84
N ASP A 249 0.65 3.68 -17.23
CA ASP A 249 0.15 4.68 -16.30
C ASP A 249 -1.14 4.21 -15.62
N ALA A 250 -1.98 3.48 -16.37
CA ALA A 250 -3.19 2.86 -15.84
C ALA A 250 -2.86 1.82 -14.77
N CYS A 251 -1.86 0.95 -14.98
CA CYS A 251 -1.47 -0.03 -13.97
C CYS A 251 -1.09 0.61 -12.65
N SER A 252 -0.22 1.64 -12.67
CA SER A 252 0.22 2.34 -11.47
C SER A 252 -0.96 2.95 -10.71
N ARG A 253 -1.85 3.64 -11.43
CA ARG A 253 -3.04 4.26 -10.84
C ARG A 253 -4.03 3.22 -10.28
N LEU A 254 -4.23 2.09 -10.97
CA LEU A 254 -5.16 1.06 -10.51
C LEU A 254 -4.67 0.37 -9.23
N VAL A 255 -3.36 0.16 -9.08
CA VAL A 255 -2.77 -0.42 -7.86
C VAL A 255 -3.10 0.41 -6.63
N GLU A 256 -2.99 1.74 -6.74
CA GLU A 256 -3.30 2.68 -5.64
C GLU A 256 -4.79 2.65 -5.24
N LEU A 257 -5.69 2.41 -6.20
CA LEU A 257 -7.14 2.41 -5.97
C LEU A 257 -7.68 1.05 -5.47
N MET A 258 -6.95 -0.04 -5.64
CA MET A 258 -7.41 -1.36 -5.21
C MET A 258 -7.49 -1.45 -3.68
N PRO A 259 -8.46 -2.21 -3.11
CA PRO A 259 -8.54 -2.46 -1.67
C PRO A 259 -7.24 -3.01 -1.05
N GLU A 260 -7.07 -2.81 0.26
CA GLU A 260 -6.00 -3.46 1.03
C GLU A 260 -6.21 -4.99 1.14
N GLY A 261 -5.15 -5.72 1.49
CA GLY A 261 -5.18 -7.17 1.62
C GLY A 261 -5.03 -7.95 0.30
N LEU A 262 -5.08 -7.27 -0.85
CA LEU A 262 -4.86 -7.89 -2.17
C LEU A 262 -3.38 -7.95 -2.52
N THR A 263 -2.96 -9.07 -3.11
CA THR A 263 -1.69 -9.18 -3.82
C THR A 263 -1.88 -8.76 -5.26
N VAL A 264 -1.07 -7.81 -5.74
CA VAL A 264 -1.18 -7.29 -7.12
C VAL A 264 0.12 -7.56 -7.87
N HIS A 265 -0.04 -8.10 -9.07
CA HIS A 265 1.02 -8.40 -10.01
C HIS A 265 0.72 -7.76 -11.35
N ARG A 266 1.75 -7.60 -12.17
CA ARG A 266 1.61 -7.14 -13.55
C ARG A 266 2.28 -8.08 -14.51
N LEU A 267 1.54 -8.47 -15.55
CA LEU A 267 2.03 -9.28 -16.66
C LEU A 267 2.06 -8.41 -17.91
N ILE A 268 3.25 -8.16 -18.42
CA ILE A 268 3.46 -7.31 -19.60
C ILE A 268 3.52 -8.22 -20.84
N PRO A 269 2.64 -8.04 -21.85
CA PRO A 269 2.68 -8.86 -23.05
C PRO A 269 3.99 -8.69 -23.83
N LEU A 270 4.43 -9.73 -24.56
CA LEU A 270 5.66 -9.69 -25.36
C LEU A 270 5.65 -8.55 -26.40
N PHE A 271 4.50 -8.36 -27.05
CA PHE A 271 4.27 -7.30 -28.03
C PHE A 271 3.41 -6.17 -27.43
N LYS A 272 2.75 -5.38 -28.28
CA LYS A 272 1.95 -4.25 -27.81
C LYS A 272 0.81 -4.70 -26.90
N ASP A 273 0.03 -5.68 -27.36
CA ASP A 273 -1.15 -6.22 -26.69
C ASP A 273 -1.18 -7.76 -26.75
N TRP A 274 -2.13 -8.39 -26.06
CA TRP A 274 -2.19 -9.86 -26.00
C TRP A 274 -2.69 -10.46 -27.30
N ASN A 275 -3.46 -9.73 -28.10
CA ASN A 275 -3.91 -10.20 -29.41
C ASN A 275 -2.76 -10.28 -30.42
N GLU A 276 -1.81 -9.37 -30.38
CA GLU A 276 -0.56 -9.44 -31.16
C GLU A 276 0.26 -10.66 -30.75
N VAL A 277 0.39 -10.95 -29.45
CA VAL A 277 1.07 -12.14 -28.93
C VAL A 277 0.42 -13.42 -29.44
N GLN A 278 -0.91 -13.51 -29.35
CA GLN A 278 -1.66 -14.67 -29.86
C GLN A 278 -1.55 -14.81 -31.38
N THR A 279 -1.66 -13.71 -32.12
CA THR A 279 -1.64 -13.75 -33.59
C THR A 279 -0.27 -14.19 -34.11
N ARG A 280 0.80 -13.72 -33.46
CA ARG A 280 2.19 -14.00 -33.79
C ARG A 280 2.78 -15.16 -32.98
N ARG A 281 1.95 -15.98 -32.32
CA ARG A 281 2.42 -17.05 -31.42
C ARG A 281 3.42 -18.02 -32.05
N GLY A 282 3.34 -18.24 -33.37
CA GLY A 282 4.26 -19.09 -34.12
C GLY A 282 5.66 -18.50 -34.33
N GLU A 283 5.84 -17.19 -34.14
CA GLU A 283 7.13 -16.49 -34.18
C GLU A 283 7.85 -16.52 -32.83
N ILE A 284 7.16 -16.90 -31.75
CA ILE A 284 7.66 -16.83 -30.38
C ILE A 284 8.30 -18.16 -29.99
N ALA A 285 9.62 -18.16 -29.78
CA ALA A 285 10.35 -19.32 -29.30
C ALA A 285 9.97 -19.66 -27.84
N ASP A 286 9.87 -20.96 -27.54
CA ASP A 286 9.71 -21.52 -26.19
C ASP A 286 8.47 -21.02 -25.40
N GLY A 287 7.42 -20.54 -26.06
CA GLY A 287 6.18 -20.13 -25.38
C GLY A 287 6.33 -18.94 -24.44
N LYS A 288 7.37 -18.11 -24.62
CA LYS A 288 7.65 -16.92 -23.80
C LYS A 288 6.73 -15.75 -24.17
N TYR A 289 5.45 -15.87 -23.87
CA TYR A 289 4.40 -14.89 -24.21
C TYR A 289 4.45 -13.60 -23.40
N ILE A 290 5.16 -13.60 -22.27
CA ILE A 290 5.26 -12.49 -21.33
C ILE A 290 6.64 -11.85 -21.50
N ARG A 291 6.67 -10.54 -21.78
CA ARG A 291 7.92 -9.75 -21.84
C ARG A 291 8.57 -9.67 -20.47
N GLU A 292 7.75 -9.33 -19.48
CA GLU A 292 8.16 -9.05 -18.12
C GLU A 292 6.98 -9.33 -17.17
N ALA A 293 7.27 -9.95 -16.03
CA ALA A 293 6.31 -10.16 -14.95
C ALA A 293 6.81 -9.44 -13.70
N ILE A 294 6.08 -8.42 -13.27
CA ILE A 294 6.40 -7.63 -12.08
C ILE A 294 5.52 -8.14 -10.94
N TYR A 295 6.15 -8.79 -9.97
CA TYR A 295 5.49 -9.32 -8.77
C TYR A 295 5.55 -8.30 -7.63
N GLY A 296 4.61 -8.39 -6.69
CA GLY A 296 4.59 -7.53 -5.50
C GLY A 296 4.37 -6.04 -5.76
N LEU A 297 3.60 -5.65 -6.80
CA LEU A 297 3.20 -4.24 -6.96
C LEU A 297 2.38 -3.74 -5.76
N LYS A 298 1.67 -4.65 -5.11
CA LYS A 298 1.03 -4.48 -3.82
C LYS A 298 1.03 -5.84 -3.13
N GLU A 299 1.37 -5.86 -1.85
CA GLU A 299 1.31 -7.05 -1.01
C GLU A 299 0.47 -6.73 0.24
N PRO A 300 -0.24 -7.72 0.79
CA PRO A 300 -0.88 -7.55 2.08
C PRO A 300 0.19 -7.23 3.14
N PRO A 301 -0.08 -6.31 4.08
CA PRO A 301 0.82 -6.11 5.21
C PRO A 301 0.99 -7.45 5.96
N GLN A 302 2.24 -7.82 6.29
CA GLN A 302 2.49 -8.97 7.14
C GLN A 302 1.90 -8.70 8.53
N GLU A 303 1.07 -9.61 9.03
CA GLU A 303 0.62 -9.56 10.43
C GLU A 303 1.83 -9.85 11.33
N GLU A 304 2.29 -8.85 12.08
CA GLU A 304 3.28 -9.04 13.13
C GLU A 304 2.64 -9.86 14.27
N THR A 305 2.96 -11.14 14.35
CA THR A 305 2.57 -11.98 15.49
C THR A 305 3.51 -11.74 16.66
N VAL A 306 2.95 -11.52 17.86
CA VAL A 306 3.74 -11.40 19.10
C VAL A 306 4.34 -12.76 19.47
N GLU A 307 5.66 -12.83 19.65
CA GLU A 307 6.31 -14.02 20.18
C GLU A 307 5.94 -14.22 21.66
N ILE A 308 5.31 -15.35 21.98
CA ILE A 308 4.88 -15.68 23.34
C ILE A 308 5.67 -16.90 23.81
N ILE A 309 6.40 -16.75 24.91
CA ILE A 309 7.10 -17.84 25.61
C ILE A 309 6.22 -18.31 26.78
N ARG A 310 6.02 -19.63 26.93
CA ARG A 310 5.30 -20.16 28.09
C ARG A 310 6.24 -20.21 29.29
N MET A 311 5.77 -19.77 30.45
CA MET A 311 6.57 -19.85 31.69
C MET A 311 6.94 -21.30 32.06
N SER A 312 6.16 -22.30 31.61
CA SER A 312 6.48 -23.72 31.78
C SER A 312 7.67 -24.20 30.95
N GLU A 313 8.07 -23.45 29.93
CA GLU A 313 9.20 -23.75 29.04
C GLU A 313 10.48 -23.00 29.49
N VAL A 314 10.40 -22.18 30.54
CA VAL A 314 11.55 -21.43 31.09
C VAL A 314 12.20 -22.25 32.22
N ASP A 315 13.43 -22.70 31.99
CA ASP A 315 14.22 -23.44 32.99
C ASP A 315 14.63 -22.55 34.18
N THR A 316 14.63 -23.13 35.38
CA THR A 316 15.15 -22.47 36.58
C THR A 316 16.67 -22.31 36.50
N GLN A 317 17.19 -21.11 36.71
CA GLN A 317 18.63 -20.82 36.69
C GLN A 317 19.15 -20.47 38.09
N THR A 318 20.34 -20.96 38.43
CA THR A 318 21.06 -20.59 39.67
C THR A 318 21.70 -19.21 39.50
N VAL A 319 21.61 -18.35 40.53
CA VAL A 319 22.23 -17.03 40.52
C VAL A 319 23.70 -17.15 40.94
N GLU A 320 24.62 -16.70 40.09
CA GLU A 320 26.04 -16.52 40.44
C GLU A 320 26.24 -15.15 41.11
N TRP A 321 27.07 -15.06 42.16
CA TRP A 321 27.23 -13.86 42.97
C TRP A 321 28.66 -13.31 42.93
N LEU A 322 28.78 -12.00 42.73
CA LEU A 322 30.01 -11.26 43.03
C LEU A 322 30.13 -11.08 44.55
N TRP A 323 29.03 -10.66 45.20
CA TRP A 323 28.97 -10.52 46.65
C TRP A 323 27.57 -10.91 47.16
N GLU A 324 27.42 -12.08 47.75
CA GLU A 324 26.14 -12.55 48.28
C GLU A 324 25.80 -11.86 49.61
N PRO A 325 24.54 -11.42 49.83
CA PRO A 325 23.38 -11.43 48.93
C PRO A 325 23.16 -10.09 48.19
N TYR A 326 24.21 -9.29 48.00
CA TYR A 326 24.13 -7.89 47.56
C TYR A 326 24.29 -7.68 46.05
N ILE A 327 25.31 -8.29 45.43
CA ILE A 327 25.71 -8.05 44.04
C ILE A 327 25.75 -9.37 43.26
N PRO A 328 24.71 -9.71 42.51
CA PRO A 328 24.70 -10.86 41.60
C PRO A 328 25.34 -10.54 40.24
N PHE A 329 25.99 -11.53 39.62
CA PHE A 329 26.47 -11.39 38.24
C PHE A 329 25.31 -11.33 37.24
N GLY A 330 25.51 -10.59 36.14
CA GLY A 330 24.52 -10.47 35.06
C GLY A 330 23.29 -9.63 35.38
N LYS A 331 23.28 -8.92 36.53
CA LYS A 331 22.18 -8.06 36.94
C LYS A 331 22.68 -6.67 37.33
N VAL A 332 21.78 -5.69 37.25
CA VAL A 332 22.06 -4.31 37.66
C VAL A 332 21.93 -4.19 39.17
N THR A 333 22.93 -3.60 39.83
CA THR A 333 22.90 -3.27 41.25
C THR A 333 23.10 -1.76 41.43
N ILE A 334 22.24 -1.13 42.24
CA ILE A 334 22.32 0.32 42.53
C ILE A 334 22.95 0.51 43.91
N VAL A 335 24.04 1.27 43.95
CA VAL A 335 24.67 1.74 45.20
C VAL A 335 24.17 3.15 45.50
N GLN A 336 23.38 3.30 46.56
CA GLN A 336 22.78 4.59 46.95
C GLN A 336 23.21 4.98 48.37
N GLY A 337 23.39 6.28 48.58
CA GLY A 337 23.78 6.87 49.87
C GLY A 337 23.85 8.39 49.77
N ASN A 338 23.84 9.08 50.90
CA ASN A 338 23.91 10.55 50.93
C ASN A 338 25.22 11.07 50.30
N PRO A 339 25.24 12.31 49.79
CA PRO A 339 26.48 12.95 49.35
C PRO A 339 27.57 12.89 50.43
N GLY A 340 28.80 12.54 50.07
CA GLY A 340 29.93 12.46 51.00
C GLY A 340 30.07 11.16 51.81
N GLU A 341 29.12 10.23 51.76
CA GLU A 341 29.15 8.97 52.54
C GLU A 341 30.02 7.86 51.92
N GLY A 342 30.95 8.20 51.01
CA GLY A 342 31.95 7.25 50.50
C GLY A 342 31.45 6.25 49.43
N LYS A 343 30.40 6.55 48.67
CA LYS A 343 29.92 5.69 47.55
C LYS A 343 31.01 5.36 46.53
N THR A 344 31.69 6.38 46.02
CA THR A 344 32.81 6.24 45.09
C THR A 344 33.97 5.47 45.74
N THR A 345 34.26 5.73 47.02
CA THR A 345 35.27 4.97 47.78
C THR A 345 34.92 3.48 47.86
N PHE A 346 33.66 3.16 48.12
CA PHE A 346 33.16 1.78 48.11
C PHE A 346 33.31 1.15 46.71
N ALA A 347 32.90 1.85 45.66
CA ALA A 347 32.97 1.35 44.28
C ALA A 347 34.42 1.06 43.85
N LEU A 348 35.37 1.95 44.17
CA LEU A 348 36.79 1.77 43.85
C LEU A 348 37.43 0.63 44.65
N ARG A 349 37.06 0.46 45.93
CA ARG A 349 37.53 -0.68 46.74
C ARG A 349 36.96 -2.00 46.26
N LEU A 350 35.71 -2.02 45.80
CA LEU A 350 35.12 -3.18 45.16
C LEU A 350 35.85 -3.52 43.86
N ALA A 351 36.14 -2.53 43.02
CA ALA A 351 36.95 -2.71 41.80
C ALA A 351 38.33 -3.29 42.13
N ALA A 352 39.02 -2.74 43.14
CA ALA A 352 40.32 -3.24 43.58
C ALA A 352 40.26 -4.71 44.04
N ALA A 353 39.22 -5.10 44.78
CA ALA A 353 39.05 -6.48 45.19
C ALA A 353 38.83 -7.42 44.00
N CYS A 354 38.05 -6.98 43.00
CA CYS A 354 37.79 -7.73 41.78
C CYS A 354 39.06 -7.90 40.91
N THR A 355 39.90 -6.87 40.81
CA THR A 355 41.10 -6.91 39.97
C THR A 355 42.27 -7.64 40.63
N THR A 356 42.23 -7.88 41.94
CA THR A 356 43.29 -8.58 42.69
C THR A 356 42.89 -9.96 43.20
N GLY A 357 41.60 -10.30 43.16
CA GLY A 357 41.06 -11.53 43.75
C GLY A 357 41.00 -11.50 45.28
N ARG A 358 41.02 -10.30 45.88
CA ARG A 358 40.87 -10.12 47.32
C ARG A 358 39.49 -10.62 47.76
N GLU A 359 39.45 -11.30 48.90
CA GLU A 359 38.22 -11.82 49.47
C GLU A 359 37.26 -10.69 49.87
N LEU A 360 36.01 -10.79 49.43
CA LEU A 360 34.93 -9.94 49.92
C LEU A 360 34.33 -10.54 51.20
N PRO A 361 33.80 -9.73 52.12
CA PRO A 361 33.24 -10.23 53.38
C PRO A 361 32.23 -11.36 53.15
N ASN A 362 32.45 -12.51 53.80
CA ASN A 362 31.63 -13.73 53.73
C ASN A 362 31.56 -14.38 52.33
N MET A 363 32.47 -14.05 51.42
CA MET A 363 32.54 -14.65 50.08
C MET A 363 33.82 -15.46 49.92
N LYS A 364 33.79 -16.48 49.07
CA LYS A 364 35.03 -17.14 48.64
C LYS A 364 35.81 -16.21 47.70
N PRO A 365 37.15 -16.27 47.69
CA PRO A 365 37.96 -15.56 46.71
C PRO A 365 37.57 -15.94 45.27
N LEU A 366 37.45 -14.93 44.41
CA LEU A 366 37.23 -15.10 42.98
C LEU A 366 38.55 -14.90 42.22
N PRO A 367 38.77 -15.60 41.09
CA PRO A 367 39.90 -15.29 40.22
C PRO A 367 39.86 -13.82 39.77
N PRO A 368 41.00 -13.11 39.74
CA PRO A 368 41.05 -11.73 39.29
C PRO A 368 40.47 -11.54 37.88
N PHE A 369 39.68 -10.49 37.66
CA PHE A 369 39.06 -10.19 36.36
C PHE A 369 39.06 -8.69 36.05
N ASN A 370 38.79 -8.36 34.79
CA ASN A 370 38.78 -6.98 34.33
C ASN A 370 37.50 -6.26 34.79
N VAL A 371 37.66 -5.02 35.24
CA VAL A 371 36.59 -4.13 35.67
C VAL A 371 36.59 -2.90 34.77
N ILE A 372 35.43 -2.53 34.25
CA ILE A 372 35.25 -1.25 33.57
C ILE A 372 34.76 -0.25 34.61
N TYR A 373 35.49 0.85 34.80
CA TYR A 373 35.08 1.95 35.67
C TYR A 373 34.90 3.20 34.82
N GLN A 374 33.67 3.71 34.77
CA GLN A 374 33.33 4.91 34.01
C GLN A 374 32.80 5.98 34.96
N THR A 375 33.34 7.18 34.87
CA THR A 375 32.91 8.33 35.65
C THR A 375 32.87 9.59 34.80
N ALA A 376 31.89 10.45 35.08
CA ALA A 376 31.77 11.78 34.48
C ALA A 376 32.01 12.91 35.50
N GLU A 377 32.12 12.58 36.79
CA GLU A 377 32.29 13.55 37.88
C GLU A 377 33.77 13.72 38.28
N ASP A 378 34.49 12.60 38.38
CA ASP A 378 35.86 12.59 38.91
C ASP A 378 36.91 12.47 37.79
N GLY A 379 38.00 13.24 37.91
CA GLY A 379 39.11 13.14 36.98
C GLY A 379 39.86 11.80 37.11
N LEU A 380 40.12 11.15 35.98
CA LEU A 380 40.77 9.82 35.98
C LEU A 380 42.19 9.86 36.56
N GLY A 381 42.97 10.88 36.17
CA GLY A 381 44.39 10.97 36.53
C GLY A 381 44.67 11.55 37.92
N ASP A 382 43.83 12.47 38.38
CA ASP A 382 44.03 13.22 39.62
C ASP A 382 43.19 12.69 40.81
N THR A 383 42.10 11.98 40.53
CA THR A 383 41.16 11.50 41.56
C THR A 383 41.05 9.98 41.57
N VAL A 384 40.64 9.38 40.44
CA VAL A 384 40.34 7.94 40.39
C VAL A 384 41.61 7.09 40.52
N LYS A 385 42.63 7.37 39.70
CA LYS A 385 43.87 6.58 39.68
C LYS A 385 44.61 6.59 41.03
N PRO A 386 44.82 7.74 41.71
CA PRO A 386 45.43 7.73 43.05
C PRO A 386 44.66 6.90 44.07
N ARG A 387 43.31 6.94 44.06
CA ARG A 387 42.47 6.16 44.96
C ARG A 387 42.51 4.66 44.67
N LEU A 388 42.60 4.27 43.40
CA LEU A 388 42.81 2.87 43.01
C LEU A 388 44.18 2.35 43.45
N MET A 389 45.22 3.17 43.32
CA MET A 389 46.56 2.84 43.82
C MET A 389 46.56 2.68 45.35
N GLU A 390 45.89 3.57 46.08
CA GLU A 390 45.72 3.48 47.52
C GLU A 390 44.93 2.23 47.93
N ALA A 391 43.93 1.83 47.13
CA ALA A 391 43.17 0.61 47.33
C ALA A 391 43.92 -0.68 46.89
N GLU A 392 45.15 -0.55 46.39
CA GLU A 392 45.99 -1.63 45.88
C GLU A 392 45.36 -2.39 44.70
N ALA A 393 44.61 -1.69 43.84
CA ALA A 393 44.04 -2.28 42.63
C ALA A 393 45.11 -2.67 41.61
N ASP A 394 44.92 -3.78 40.90
CA ASP A 394 45.66 -4.06 39.66
C ASP A 394 45.14 -3.12 38.55
N LEU A 395 45.93 -2.09 38.25
CA LEU A 395 45.55 -1.04 37.30
C LEU A 395 45.47 -1.53 35.85
N ASP A 396 46.18 -2.62 35.48
CA ASP A 396 46.11 -3.19 34.12
C ASP A 396 44.76 -3.86 33.86
N ARG A 397 44.00 -4.13 34.93
CA ARG A 397 42.66 -4.73 34.89
C ARG A 397 41.53 -3.73 35.15
N VAL A 398 41.85 -2.45 35.40
CA VAL A 398 40.86 -1.38 35.49
C VAL A 398 40.83 -0.62 34.17
N LEU A 399 39.74 -0.80 33.45
CA LEU A 399 39.55 -0.28 32.09
C LEU A 399 38.57 0.89 32.11
N VAL A 400 38.74 1.83 31.18
CA VAL A 400 37.85 2.98 30.99
C VAL A 400 37.53 3.09 29.50
N ILE A 401 36.26 3.35 29.16
CA ILE A 401 35.87 3.61 27.78
C ILE A 401 36.22 5.06 27.46
N ASP A 402 36.96 5.28 26.37
CA ASP A 402 37.36 6.62 25.94
C ASP A 402 36.14 7.40 25.40
N GLU A 403 35.79 8.48 26.10
CA GLU A 403 34.69 9.39 25.77
C GLU A 403 35.15 10.64 25.00
N ALA A 404 36.46 10.82 24.74
CA ALA A 404 37.00 12.05 24.16
C ALA A 404 36.43 12.41 22.78
N LYS A 405 35.97 11.40 22.02
CA LYS A 405 35.36 11.59 20.70
C LYS A 405 33.83 11.57 20.72
N ARG A 406 33.25 10.85 21.67
CA ARG A 406 31.81 10.60 21.78
C ARG A 406 31.46 10.23 23.21
N GLU A 407 30.60 11.02 23.81
CA GLU A 407 29.99 10.73 25.12
C GLU A 407 29.33 9.36 25.13
N LEU A 408 29.38 8.68 26.26
CA LEU A 408 28.81 7.36 26.45
C LEU A 408 27.37 7.47 26.97
N THR A 409 26.49 6.62 26.48
CA THR A 409 25.14 6.43 27.02
C THR A 409 24.90 4.96 27.36
N LEU A 410 23.89 4.66 28.19
CA LEU A 410 23.51 3.29 28.53
C LEU A 410 23.09 2.45 27.31
N SER A 411 22.62 3.09 26.23
CA SER A 411 22.24 2.46 24.96
C SER A 411 23.41 2.32 23.97
N ASP A 412 24.62 2.73 24.34
CA ASP A 412 25.77 2.69 23.45
C ASP A 412 26.35 1.26 23.35
N GLU A 413 26.36 0.71 22.12
CA GLU A 413 26.96 -0.60 21.80
C GLU A 413 28.42 -0.75 22.23
N ARG A 414 29.15 0.36 22.45
CA ARG A 414 30.52 0.33 22.97
C ARG A 414 30.61 -0.35 24.33
N ILE A 415 29.56 -0.29 25.16
CA ILE A 415 29.54 -0.98 26.47
C ILE A 415 29.63 -2.50 26.26
N GLU A 416 28.77 -3.06 25.41
CA GLU A 416 28.77 -4.49 25.10
C GLU A 416 30.09 -4.93 24.45
N LYS A 417 30.60 -4.14 23.49
CA LYS A 417 31.90 -4.40 22.85
C LYS A 417 33.04 -4.38 23.85
N ALA A 418 33.07 -3.40 24.77
CA ALA A 418 34.11 -3.31 25.79
C ALA A 418 34.06 -4.48 26.77
N ILE A 419 32.87 -4.91 27.19
CA ILE A 419 32.69 -6.07 28.08
C ILE A 419 33.20 -7.35 27.41
N THR A 420 32.74 -7.62 26.19
CA THR A 420 33.05 -8.86 25.46
C THR A 420 34.51 -8.95 25.03
N GLN A 421 35.08 -7.88 24.48
CA GLN A 421 36.47 -7.87 23.98
C GLN A 421 37.51 -7.96 25.08
N ASN A 422 37.20 -7.44 26.27
CA ASN A 422 38.14 -7.40 27.39
C ASN A 422 37.81 -8.41 28.49
N GLY A 423 36.79 -9.26 28.32
CA GLY A 423 36.37 -10.22 29.33
C GLY A 423 36.03 -9.56 30.68
N ALA A 424 35.49 -8.34 30.67
CA ALA A 424 35.13 -7.65 31.89
C ALA A 424 33.93 -8.34 32.54
N ARG A 425 33.97 -8.53 33.87
CA ARG A 425 32.86 -9.16 34.62
C ARG A 425 32.11 -8.18 35.52
N LEU A 426 32.56 -6.92 35.57
CA LEU A 426 31.93 -5.83 36.31
C LEU A 426 32.10 -4.52 35.52
N ILE A 427 31.01 -3.76 35.40
CA ILE A 427 31.01 -2.37 34.98
C ILE A 427 30.46 -1.51 36.11
N ILE A 428 31.18 -0.43 36.44
CA ILE A 428 30.81 0.56 37.44
C ILE A 428 30.58 1.89 36.69
N LEU A 429 29.38 2.45 36.85
CA LEU A 429 29.00 3.75 36.31
C LEU A 429 28.78 4.70 37.49
N ASP A 430 29.66 5.68 37.65
CA ASP A 430 29.65 6.61 38.79
C ASP A 430 29.64 8.08 38.32
N PRO A 431 28.47 8.76 38.28
CA PRO A 431 27.13 8.30 38.62
C PRO A 431 26.35 7.79 37.38
N ILE A 432 25.33 6.94 37.57
CA ILE A 432 24.50 6.41 36.46
C ILE A 432 23.77 7.52 35.67
N GLN A 433 23.43 8.61 36.34
CA GLN A 433 22.72 9.77 35.79
C GLN A 433 23.45 10.39 34.60
N ALA A 434 24.78 10.39 34.62
CA ALA A 434 25.59 10.96 33.55
C ALA A 434 25.44 10.20 32.22
N TYR A 435 24.94 8.97 32.24
CA TYR A 435 24.87 8.08 31.08
C TYR A 435 23.45 7.87 30.55
N MET A 436 22.44 8.59 31.07
CA MET A 436 21.02 8.42 30.70
C MET A 436 20.63 9.12 29.38
N GLY A 437 21.49 9.97 28.81
CA GLY A 437 21.30 10.67 27.53
C GLY A 437 20.55 12.02 27.64
N GLU A 438 20.85 12.96 26.72
CA GLU A 438 20.39 14.36 26.77
C GLU A 438 18.86 14.58 26.76
N LYS A 439 18.08 13.58 26.33
CA LYS A 439 16.62 13.71 26.11
C LYS A 439 15.77 13.10 27.23
N THR A 440 16.39 12.55 28.27
CA THR A 440 15.69 11.78 29.29
C THR A 440 15.48 12.61 30.56
N ASP A 441 14.23 12.99 30.86
CA ASP A 441 13.91 13.66 32.13
C ASP A 441 13.84 12.63 33.26
N MET A 442 14.80 12.68 34.18
CA MET A 442 14.88 11.80 35.35
C MET A 442 13.66 11.91 36.28
N ASN A 443 12.87 12.97 36.20
CA ASN A 443 11.65 13.14 37.00
C ASN A 443 10.43 12.45 36.35
N ARG A 444 10.56 11.96 35.12
CA ARG A 444 9.50 11.28 34.38
C ARG A 444 9.86 9.80 34.26
N ALA A 445 9.41 9.00 35.22
CA ALA A 445 9.69 7.56 35.30
C ALA A 445 9.39 6.76 34.01
N ASN A 446 8.49 7.27 33.14
CA ASN A 446 8.13 6.65 31.87
C ASN A 446 9.18 6.87 30.76
N GLU A 447 10.04 7.88 30.88
CA GLU A 447 11.08 8.22 29.89
C GLU A 447 12.42 7.52 30.18
N VAL A 448 12.55 6.86 31.33
CA VAL A 448 13.74 6.10 31.75
C VAL A 448 13.71 4.64 31.26
N ARG A 449 12.60 4.20 30.66
CA ARG A 449 12.50 2.90 29.99
C ARG A 449 12.96 3.06 28.53
N PRO A 450 14.03 2.38 28.09
CA PRO A 450 14.48 2.44 26.70
C PRO A 450 13.50 1.77 25.73
#